data_AF-A0A1J5IFI7-F1
#
_entry.id   AF-A0A1J5IFI7-F1
#
_cell.length_a   1.000
_cell.length_b   1.000
_cell.length_c   1.000
_cell.angle_alpha   90.00
_cell.angle_beta   90.00
_cell.angle_gamma   90.00
#
_symmetry.space_group_name_H-M   'P 1'
#
loop_
_entity.id
_entity.type
_entity.pdbx_description
1 polymer ?
#
loop_
_entity_poly.entity_id
_entity_poly.type
_entity_poly.pdbx_seq_one_letter_code
_entity_poly.pdbx_strand_id
1 'polypeptide(L)'
;MSEPLTTALANLPELLKKDLDQPLCVCNQVIKLDIIKAIVAGANTLEQVQQQTSASDGNGCCRRQVESLLNHLCERESADAND
;
A
#
# COMPACT_ATOMS: atom_id res chain seq x y z
N MET A 1 2.05 -13.03 -10.44
CA MET A 1 1.42 -11.84 -9.83
C MET A 1 -0.07 -12.09 -9.82
N SER A 2 -0.76 -11.88 -8.70
CA SER A 2 -2.22 -12.08 -8.60
C SER A 2 -2.97 -10.99 -9.37
N GLU A 3 -4.14 -11.33 -9.93
CA GLU A 3 -5.03 -10.39 -10.62
C GLU A 3 -5.38 -9.13 -9.82
N PRO A 4 -5.76 -9.21 -8.52
CA PRO A 4 -6.11 -8.01 -7.74
C PRO A 4 -4.95 -7.01 -7.59
N LEU A 5 -3.69 -7.50 -7.48
CA LEU A 5 -2.53 -6.62 -7.39
C LEU A 5 -2.27 -5.88 -8.70
N THR A 6 -2.45 -6.56 -9.84
CA THR A 6 -2.25 -5.97 -11.17
C THR A 6 -3.27 -4.85 -11.42
N THR A 7 -4.54 -5.09 -11.06
CA THR A 7 -5.61 -4.09 -11.15
C THR A 7 -5.35 -2.89 -10.23
N ALA A 8 -4.92 -3.13 -8.99
CA ALA A 8 -4.56 -2.07 -8.06
C ALA A 8 -3.43 -1.18 -8.61
N LEU A 9 -2.37 -1.79 -9.14
CA LEU A 9 -1.25 -1.06 -9.75
C LEU A 9 -1.67 -0.28 -10.99
N ALA A 10 -2.58 -0.81 -11.82
CA ALA A 10 -3.07 -0.11 -13.00
C ALA A 10 -3.85 1.18 -12.64
N ASN A 11 -4.60 1.14 -11.54
CA ASN A 11 -5.47 2.22 -11.08
C ASN A 11 -4.76 3.30 -10.23
N LEU A 12 -3.54 3.06 -9.76
CA LEU A 12 -2.78 4.08 -9.05
C LEU A 12 -2.44 5.26 -9.98
N PRO A 13 -2.30 6.49 -9.47
CA PRO A 13 -1.66 7.59 -10.20
C PRO A 13 -0.21 7.24 -10.54
N GLU A 14 0.30 7.70 -11.69
CA GLU A 14 1.69 7.46 -12.13
C GLU A 14 2.73 7.86 -11.07
N LEU A 15 2.47 8.93 -10.32
CA LEU A 15 3.33 9.36 -9.20
C LEU A 15 3.46 8.29 -8.10
N LEU A 16 2.40 7.53 -7.85
CA LEU A 16 2.39 6.44 -6.87
C LEU A 16 2.86 5.11 -7.46
N LYS A 17 3.01 4.97 -8.79
CA LYS A 17 3.61 3.79 -9.44
C LYS A 17 5.13 3.87 -9.56
N LYS A 18 5.75 5.01 -9.26
CA LYS A 18 7.20 5.15 -9.31
C LYS A 18 7.87 4.37 -8.18
N ASP A 19 9.04 3.79 -8.46
CA ASP A 19 9.97 3.18 -7.49
C ASP A 19 9.31 2.05 -6.65
N LEU A 20 8.50 1.19 -7.28
CA LEU A 20 7.75 0.11 -6.60
C LEU A 20 8.66 -0.91 -5.92
N ASP A 21 9.79 -1.20 -6.55
CA ASP A 21 10.84 -2.12 -6.11
C ASP A 21 11.81 -1.49 -5.11
N GLN A 22 11.68 -0.19 -4.83
CA GLN A 22 12.56 0.53 -3.92
C GLN A 22 11.98 0.62 -2.50
N PRO A 23 12.84 0.72 -1.47
CA PRO A 23 12.42 0.96 -0.10
C PRO A 23 11.60 2.25 0.01
N LEU A 24 10.34 2.11 0.42
CA LEU A 24 9.53 3.24 0.85
C LEU A 24 9.78 3.53 2.34
N CYS A 25 9.87 2.47 3.16
CA CYS A 25 10.27 2.59 4.55
C CYS A 25 11.73 2.17 4.69
N VAL A 26 12.64 3.14 4.80
CA VAL A 26 14.08 2.86 4.98
C VAL A 26 14.43 2.33 6.37
N CYS A 27 13.61 2.59 7.40
CA CYS A 27 13.85 2.09 8.75
C CYS A 27 13.87 0.56 8.79
N ASN A 28 12.90 -0.06 8.12
CA ASN A 28 12.69 -1.52 8.12
C ASN A 28 12.88 -2.14 6.74
N GLN A 29 13.46 -1.38 5.79
CA GLN A 29 13.72 -1.80 4.41
C GLN A 29 12.49 -2.35 3.67
N VAL A 30 11.32 -1.78 3.96
CA VAL A 30 10.05 -2.21 3.34
C VAL A 30 9.92 -1.53 1.98
N ILE A 31 9.88 -2.34 0.92
CA ILE A 31 9.66 -1.83 -0.42
C ILE A 31 8.21 -1.40 -0.63
N LYS A 32 8.02 -0.42 -1.49
CA LYS A 32 6.70 0.15 -1.77
C LYS A 32 5.68 -0.89 -2.24
N LEU A 33 6.11 -1.84 -3.06
CA LEU A 33 5.25 -2.91 -3.57
C LEU A 33 4.68 -3.79 -2.45
N ASP A 34 5.44 -4.06 -1.39
CA ASP A 34 4.96 -4.92 -0.29
C ASP A 34 3.90 -4.22 0.56
N ILE A 35 3.99 -2.89 0.71
CA ILE A 35 2.92 -2.07 1.31
C ILE A 35 1.65 -2.15 0.45
N ILE A 36 1.76 -2.03 -0.87
CA ILE A 36 0.60 -2.15 -1.78
C ILE A 36 -0.02 -3.55 -1.69
N LYS A 37 0.79 -4.61 -1.65
CA LYS A 37 0.30 -5.98 -1.46
C LYS A 37 -0.47 -6.14 -0.15
N ALA A 38 0.03 -5.58 0.95
CA ALA A 38 -0.67 -5.64 2.24
C ALA A 38 -2.03 -4.95 2.18
N ILE A 39 -2.11 -3.77 1.53
CA ILE A 39 -3.37 -3.06 1.34
C ILE A 39 -4.35 -3.88 0.49
N VAL A 40 -3.89 -4.44 -0.63
CA VAL A 40 -4.70 -5.34 -1.50
C VAL A 40 -5.11 -6.63 -0.77
N ALA A 41 -4.37 -7.05 0.25
CA ALA A 41 -4.69 -8.19 1.10
C ALA A 41 -5.66 -7.84 2.25
N GLY A 42 -6.19 -6.61 2.31
CA GLY A 42 -7.14 -6.16 3.33
C GLY A 42 -6.53 -5.39 4.51
N ALA A 43 -5.36 -4.78 4.33
CA ALA A 43 -4.85 -3.79 5.30
C ALA A 43 -5.47 -2.43 5.01
N ASN A 44 -6.63 -2.14 5.58
CA ASN A 44 -7.41 -0.91 5.33
C ASN A 44 -7.07 0.26 6.26
N THR A 45 -6.12 0.08 7.16
CA THR A 45 -5.67 1.10 8.11
C THR A 45 -4.14 1.14 8.20
N LEU A 46 -3.60 2.28 8.63
CA LEU A 46 -2.16 2.41 8.86
C LEU A 46 -1.63 1.36 9.86
N GLU A 47 -2.42 1.06 10.90
CA GLU A 47 -2.08 0.06 11.90
C GLU A 47 -2.00 -1.35 11.30
N GLN A 48 -2.96 -1.74 10.44
CA GLN A 48 -2.92 -3.04 9.78
C GLN A 48 -1.74 -3.14 8.80
N VAL A 49 -1.44 -2.07 8.06
CA VAL A 49 -0.25 -2.04 7.19
C VAL A 49 1.02 -2.21 8.01
N GLN A 50 1.12 -1.51 9.15
CA GLN A 50 2.23 -1.63 10.08
C GLN A 50 2.36 -3.05 10.64
N GLN A 51 1.26 -3.69 11.05
CA GLN A 51 1.27 -5.06 11.54
C GLN A 51 1.72 -6.07 10.47
N GLN A 52 1.33 -5.87 9.21
CA GLN A 52 1.66 -6.80 8.13
C GLN A 52 3.06 -6.61 7.54
N THR A 53 3.56 -5.37 7.53
CA THR A 53 4.78 -5.02 6.78
C THR A 53 5.89 -4.39 7.63
N SER A 54 5.59 -4.01 8.87
CA SER A 54 6.44 -3.17 9.72
C SER A 54 6.72 -1.77 9.15
N ALA A 55 6.05 -1.33 8.08
CA ALA A 55 6.16 0.04 7.62
C ALA A 55 5.57 1.02 8.65
N SER A 56 6.17 2.20 8.76
CA SER A 56 5.77 3.27 9.71
C SER A 56 5.96 2.98 11.21
N ASP A 57 6.59 1.86 11.57
CA ASP A 57 6.91 1.48 12.97
C ASP A 57 8.20 2.14 13.52
N GLY A 58 8.95 2.85 12.67
CA GLY A 58 10.17 3.57 13.04
C GLY A 58 9.96 5.09 13.13
N ASN A 59 10.84 5.85 12.46
CA ASN A 59 10.82 7.33 12.50
C ASN A 59 9.62 7.97 11.76
N GLY A 60 8.75 7.17 11.14
CA GLY A 60 7.54 7.64 10.47
C GLY A 60 7.75 8.39 9.14
N CYS A 61 8.97 8.43 8.58
CA CYS A 61 9.26 9.18 7.33
C CYS A 61 8.40 8.71 6.14
N CYS A 62 8.07 7.42 6.08
CA CYS A 62 7.22 6.84 5.03
C CYS A 62 5.72 7.08 5.23
N ARG A 63 5.30 7.52 6.42
CA ARG A 63 3.88 7.50 6.86
C ARG A 63 2.95 8.20 5.88
N ARG A 64 3.28 9.41 5.45
CA ARG A 64 2.45 10.18 4.50
C ARG A 64 2.22 9.46 3.18
N GLN A 65 3.23 8.77 2.68
CA GLN A 65 3.13 8.04 1.42
C GLN A 65 2.37 6.72 1.60
N VAL A 66 2.48 6.07 2.77
CA VAL A 66 1.63 4.92 3.14
C VAL A 66 0.17 5.33 3.23
N GLU A 67 -0.15 6.43 3.90
CA GLU A 67 -1.51 6.99 4.01
C GLU A 67 -2.06 7.36 2.63
N SER A 68 -1.23 7.90 1.72
CA SER A 68 -1.65 8.17 0.34
C SER A 68 -1.99 6.89 -0.42
N LEU A 69 -1.19 5.83 -0.29
CA LEU A 69 -1.50 4.52 -0.89
C LEU A 69 -2.80 3.94 -0.33
N LEU A 70 -2.99 4.03 0.99
CA LEU A 70 -4.22 3.59 1.67
C LEU A 70 -5.45 4.31 1.12
N ASN A 71 -5.42 5.64 1.05
CA ASN A 71 -6.56 6.41 0.54
C ASN A 71 -6.92 6.00 -0.89
N HIS A 72 -5.93 5.92 -1.79
CA HIS A 72 -6.20 5.57 -3.19
C HIS A 72 -6.70 4.14 -3.40
N LEU A 73 -6.30 3.20 -2.54
CA LEU A 73 -6.62 1.78 -2.72
C LEU A 73 -7.85 1.35 -1.91
N CYS A 74 -8.07 1.92 -0.72
CA CYS A 74 -9.20 1.58 0.15
C CYS A 74 -10.50 2.33 -0.19
N GLU A 75 -10.45 3.53 -0.77
CA GLU A 75 -11.65 4.25 -1.25
C GLU A 75 -12.41 3.49 -2.35
N ARG A 76 -11.86 2.37 -2.83
CA ARG A 76 -12.42 1.53 -3.90
C ARG A 76 -13.07 0.24 -3.38
N GLU A 77 -12.81 -0.17 -2.13
CA GLU A 77 -13.32 -1.43 -1.58
C GLU A 77 -14.83 -1.39 -1.27
N SER A 78 -15.44 -0.20 -1.28
CA SER A 78 -16.90 -0.04 -1.14
C SER A 78 -17.69 -0.31 -2.44
N ALA A 79 -17.04 -0.66 -3.56
CA ALA A 79 -17.69 -0.86 -4.86
C ALA A 79 -17.76 -2.33 -5.35
N ASP A 80 -17.03 -3.26 -4.72
CA ASP A 80 -16.90 -4.66 -5.19
C ASP A 80 -17.47 -5.70 -4.19
N ALA A 81 -18.54 -5.33 -3.46
CA ALA A 81 -19.28 -6.24 -2.57
C ALA A 81 -20.75 -6.38 -2.99
N ASN A 82 -21.03 -6.48 -4.29
CA ASN A 82 -22.35 -6.85 -4.79
C ASN A 82 -22.22 -7.75 -6.03
N ASP A 83 -22.14 -9.06 -5.79
CA ASP A 83 -22.66 -10.12 -6.67
C ASP A 83 -23.64 -10.98 -5.86
#